data_AF-A0A7Z9Y122-F1
#
_entry.id   AF-A0A7Z9Y122-F1
#
_cell.length_a   1.000
_cell.length_b   1.000
_cell.length_c   1.000
_cell.angle_alpha   90.00
_cell.angle_beta   90.00
_cell.angle_gamma   90.00
#
_symmetry.space_group_name_H-M   'P 1'
#
loop_
_entity.id
_entity.type
_entity.pdbx_description
1 polymer ?
#
loop_
_entity_poly.entity_id
_entity_poly.type
_entity_poly.pdbx_seq_one_letter_code
_entity_poly.pdbx_strand_id
1 'polypeptide(L)'
;MDTTQAHHLETIAVHAGVEPDPATGAIMTPIYQTSTFAQDDVGVHKGYEYSRSDNPTRTALQKALAALEGGRYGLSYASGLAAIDNVLRLVQPGQHVLSGDDVYGGTYRLFQQVLAGYGVGFSYVDMSDVTAVAAAIQPNTQLVWLETPTNPMLRLTDIAAVAEIAHAHDAWL
;
A
#
# COMPACT_ATOMS: atom_id res chain seq x y z
N MET A 1 4.64 1.22 23.52
CA MET A 1 4.81 2.69 23.46
C MET A 1 3.66 3.36 24.15
N ASP A 2 3.87 4.50 24.79
CA ASP A 2 2.77 5.37 25.19
C ASP A 2 2.12 5.97 23.92
N THR A 3 0.86 5.62 23.67
CA THR A 3 0.09 6.09 22.51
C THR A 3 -0.42 7.53 22.66
N THR A 4 -0.19 8.17 23.80
CA THR A 4 -0.65 9.54 24.08
C THR A 4 0.39 10.62 23.73
N GLN A 5 1.62 10.22 23.39
CA GLN A 5 2.70 11.14 23.03
C GLN A 5 3.11 10.98 21.57
N ALA A 6 3.22 12.10 20.85
CA ALA A 6 3.79 12.10 19.51
C ALA A 6 5.29 11.82 19.60
N HIS A 7 5.74 10.72 18.99
CA HIS A 7 7.15 10.33 18.95
C HIS A 7 7.82 10.85 17.67
N HIS A 8 9.14 11.06 17.71
CA HIS A 8 9.93 11.39 16.52
C HIS A 8 10.00 10.19 15.55
N LEU A 9 10.20 10.44 14.25
CA LEU A 9 10.26 9.39 13.21
C LEU A 9 11.35 8.35 13.51
N GLU A 10 12.50 8.77 14.02
CA GLU A 10 13.61 7.89 14.38
C GLU A 10 13.23 6.94 15.53
N THR A 11 12.42 7.41 16.47
CA THR A 11 11.88 6.58 17.55
C THR A 11 10.83 5.59 17.01
N ILE A 12 9.95 6.05 16.12
CA ILE A 12 8.95 5.20 15.46
C ILE A 12 9.64 4.09 14.67
N ALA A 13 10.69 4.42 13.90
CA ALA A 13 11.43 3.46 13.08
C ALA A 13 12.05 2.31 13.90
N VAL A 14 12.39 2.54 15.17
CA VAL A 14 13.01 1.52 16.04
C VAL A 14 11.97 0.71 16.82
N HIS A 15 10.90 1.35 17.28
CA HIS A 15 10.04 0.78 18.31
C HIS A 15 8.60 0.48 17.84
N ALA A 16 8.14 1.06 16.73
CA ALA A 16 6.76 0.86 16.29
C ALA A 16 6.55 -0.60 15.84
N GLY A 17 5.44 -1.21 16.29
CA GLY A 17 5.14 -2.61 15.97
C GLY A 17 5.99 -3.65 16.70
N VAL A 18 6.98 -3.23 17.51
CA VAL A 18 7.87 -4.12 18.27
C VAL A 18 7.54 -4.05 19.75
N GLU A 19 7.28 -5.21 20.36
CA GLU A 19 7.10 -5.37 21.80
C GLU A 19 7.90 -6.61 22.26
N PRO A 20 8.44 -6.61 23.50
CA PRO A 20 9.10 -7.80 24.02
C PRO A 20 8.17 -9.02 23.97
N ASP A 21 8.70 -10.15 23.53
CA ASP A 21 7.93 -11.40 23.47
C ASP A 21 7.38 -11.76 24.85
N PRO A 22 6.05 -11.93 25.02
CA PRO A 22 5.45 -12.11 26.34
C PRO A 22 5.81 -13.44 27.00
N ALA A 23 6.24 -14.44 26.23
CA ALA A 23 6.59 -15.76 26.77
C ALA A 23 8.04 -15.83 27.28
N THR A 24 8.96 -15.08 26.67
CA THR A 24 10.41 -15.21 26.91
C THR A 24 11.11 -13.93 27.30
N GLY A 25 10.50 -12.76 27.06
CA GLY A 25 11.14 -11.46 27.22
C GLY A 25 12.12 -11.10 26.10
N ALA A 26 12.14 -11.84 24.99
CA ALA A 26 12.97 -11.51 23.84
C ALA A 26 12.63 -10.11 23.31
N ILE A 27 13.62 -9.23 23.22
CA ILE A 27 13.43 -7.84 22.77
C ILE A 27 13.08 -7.76 21.29
N MET A 28 13.70 -8.61 20.47
CA MET A 28 13.43 -8.65 19.03
C MET A 28 12.27 -9.60 18.76
N THR A 29 11.41 -9.20 17.83
CA THR A 29 10.31 -10.03 17.34
C THR A 29 10.85 -11.37 16.83
N PRO A 30 10.41 -12.52 17.40
CA PRO A 30 10.82 -13.83 16.90
C PRO A 30 10.43 -14.06 15.44
N ILE A 31 11.14 -14.96 14.78
CA ILE A 31 10.79 -15.43 13.44
C ILE A 31 9.76 -16.56 13.58
N TYR A 32 8.49 -16.25 13.30
CA TYR A 32 7.41 -17.21 13.30
C TYR A 32 7.36 -17.95 11.96
N GLN A 33 8.34 -18.83 11.72
CA GLN A 33 8.42 -19.72 10.57
C GLN A 33 7.48 -20.93 10.73
N THR A 34 6.19 -20.65 10.92
CA THR A 34 5.13 -21.65 11.05
C THR A 34 4.03 -21.37 10.03
N SER A 35 3.32 -22.40 9.58
CA SER A 35 2.16 -22.25 8.70
C SER A 35 0.86 -21.99 9.47
N THR A 36 0.71 -22.58 10.65
CA THR A 36 -0.54 -22.57 11.44
C THR A 36 -0.27 -22.43 12.93
N PHE A 37 -1.32 -22.11 13.69
CA PHE A 37 -1.29 -21.88 15.11
C PHE A 37 -2.33 -22.76 15.79
N ALA A 38 -1.99 -23.31 16.95
CA ALA A 38 -2.92 -24.11 17.73
C ALA A 38 -4.11 -23.25 18.19
N GLN A 39 -5.31 -23.81 18.05
CA GLN A 39 -6.55 -23.24 18.56
C GLN A 39 -6.97 -24.01 19.81
N ASP A 40 -7.54 -23.32 20.79
CA ASP A 40 -8.05 -23.94 22.03
C ASP A 40 -9.38 -24.68 21.75
N ASP A 41 -10.15 -24.19 20.76
CA ASP A 41 -11.34 -24.83 20.18
C ASP A 41 -11.57 -24.25 18.75
N VAL A 42 -12.56 -24.73 18.02
CA VAL A 42 -12.90 -24.25 16.67
C VAL A 42 -13.22 -22.75 16.70
N GLY A 43 -12.38 -21.94 16.06
CA GLY A 43 -12.52 -20.48 16.02
C GLY A 43 -12.10 -19.78 17.31
N VAL A 44 -11.51 -20.50 18.27
CA VAL A 44 -11.01 -19.94 19.54
C VAL A 44 -9.49 -19.98 19.53
N HIS A 45 -8.89 -18.86 19.11
CA HIS A 45 -7.45 -18.73 18.93
C HIS A 45 -6.90 -17.46 19.58
N LYS A 46 -5.58 -17.40 19.76
CA LYS A 46 -4.88 -16.28 20.42
C LYS A 46 -4.56 -15.13 19.46
N GLY A 47 -5.46 -14.89 18.50
CA GLY A 47 -5.31 -13.86 17.47
C GLY A 47 -4.66 -14.31 16.14
N TYR A 48 -4.09 -15.51 16.08
CA TYR A 48 -3.52 -16.07 14.84
C TYR A 48 -4.03 -17.49 14.59
N GLU A 49 -4.30 -17.81 13.32
CA GLU A 49 -4.81 -19.13 12.90
C GLU A 49 -3.96 -19.75 11.78
N TYR A 50 -3.71 -18.95 10.73
CA TYR A 50 -2.97 -19.37 9.55
C TYR A 50 -2.11 -18.24 9.00
N SER A 51 -0.81 -18.53 8.78
CA SER A 51 0.21 -17.52 8.48
C SER A 51 -0.02 -16.71 7.20
N ARG A 52 -0.78 -17.23 6.23
CA ARG A 52 -1.19 -16.44 5.05
C ARG A 52 -2.12 -15.29 5.46
N SER A 53 -3.06 -15.53 6.36
CA SER A 53 -3.97 -14.48 6.87
C SER A 53 -3.21 -13.53 7.78
N ASP A 54 -2.58 -14.07 8.83
CA ASP A 54 -1.84 -13.28 9.82
C ASP A 54 -0.64 -14.05 10.37
N ASN A 55 0.47 -13.35 10.58
CA ASN A 55 1.70 -13.91 11.15
C ASN A 55 2.33 -12.87 12.09
N PRO A 56 2.76 -13.22 13.32
CA PRO A 56 3.26 -12.22 14.27
C PRO A 56 4.46 -11.43 13.75
N THR A 57 5.40 -12.08 13.05
CA THR A 57 6.57 -11.42 12.45
C THR A 57 6.14 -10.41 11.38
N ARG A 58 5.21 -10.80 10.49
CA ARG A 58 4.65 -9.89 9.47
C ARG A 58 3.82 -8.77 10.11
N THR A 59 3.09 -9.07 11.18
CA THR A 59 2.24 -8.09 11.89
C THR A 59 3.08 -6.98 12.50
N ALA A 60 4.23 -7.30 13.08
CA ALA A 60 5.19 -6.30 13.57
C ALA A 60 5.64 -5.36 12.44
N LEU A 61 6.06 -5.90 11.29
CA LEU A 61 6.46 -5.11 10.11
C LEU A 61 5.31 -4.22 9.61
N GLN A 62 4.11 -4.77 9.47
CA GLN A 62 2.94 -4.05 9.00
C GLN A 62 2.57 -2.87 9.92
N LYS A 63 2.65 -3.07 11.24
CA LYS A 63 2.44 -2.00 12.23
C LYS A 63 3.52 -0.92 12.17
N ALA A 64 4.78 -1.31 12.00
CA ALA A 64 5.90 -0.37 11.88
C ALA A 64 5.74 0.53 10.64
N LEU A 65 5.47 -0.08 9.47
CA LEU A 65 5.26 0.65 8.21
C LEU A 65 4.04 1.58 8.29
N ALA A 66 2.93 1.11 8.88
CA ALA A 66 1.75 1.95 9.08
C ALA A 66 2.06 3.18 9.94
N ALA A 67 2.78 3.00 11.04
CA ALA A 67 3.15 4.12 11.92
C ALA A 67 4.11 5.12 11.24
N LEU A 68 5.05 4.64 10.44
CA LEU A 68 5.99 5.49 9.69
C LEU A 68 5.29 6.37 8.65
N GLU A 69 4.32 5.81 7.93
CA GLU A 69 3.56 6.51 6.89
C GLU A 69 2.34 7.28 7.46
N GLY A 70 2.13 7.26 8.78
CA GLY A 70 0.92 7.84 9.40
C GLY A 70 -0.38 7.13 9.02
N GLY A 71 -0.29 5.92 8.47
CA GLY A 71 -1.42 5.09 8.07
C GLY A 71 -2.06 4.35 9.24
N ARG A 72 -3.34 4.02 9.11
CA ARG A 72 -4.06 3.20 10.10
C ARG A 72 -3.67 1.73 10.06
N TYR A 73 -3.37 1.23 8.86
CA TYR A 73 -3.02 -0.17 8.60
C TYR A 73 -1.87 -0.26 7.60
N GLY A 74 -1.12 -1.35 7.65
CA GLY A 74 -0.10 -1.70 6.67
C GLY A 74 -0.27 -3.15 6.25
N LEU A 75 0.08 -3.47 5.01
CA LEU A 75 0.04 -4.82 4.44
C LEU A 75 1.37 -5.12 3.75
N SER A 76 1.94 -6.30 4.01
CA SER A 76 3.21 -6.72 3.39
C SER A 76 2.97 -7.82 2.36
N TYR A 77 3.60 -7.68 1.20
CA TYR A 77 3.44 -8.58 0.05
C TYR A 77 4.76 -9.21 -0.36
N ALA A 78 4.69 -10.22 -1.22
CA ALA A 78 5.88 -10.94 -1.72
C ALA A 78 6.78 -10.07 -2.63
N SER A 79 6.24 -8.99 -3.21
CA SER A 79 6.98 -8.03 -4.03
C SER A 79 6.23 -6.70 -4.13
N GLY A 80 6.89 -5.65 -4.62
CA GLY A 80 6.23 -4.39 -4.95
C GLY A 80 5.12 -4.58 -5.98
N LEU A 81 5.33 -5.41 -7.01
CA LEU A 81 4.28 -5.71 -8.00
C LEU A 81 3.07 -6.45 -7.41
N ALA A 82 3.27 -7.32 -6.42
CA ALA A 82 2.16 -7.96 -5.74
C ALA A 82 1.32 -6.97 -4.91
N ALA A 83 1.96 -5.94 -4.34
CA ALA A 83 1.25 -4.84 -3.67
C ALA A 83 0.45 -4.01 -4.70
N ILE A 84 1.07 -3.61 -5.81
CA ILE A 84 0.43 -2.87 -6.91
C ILE A 84 -0.76 -3.65 -7.48
N ASP A 85 -0.58 -4.93 -7.79
CA ASP A 85 -1.66 -5.80 -8.30
C ASP A 85 -2.83 -5.87 -7.30
N ASN A 86 -2.57 -6.01 -6.01
CA ASN A 86 -3.65 -6.08 -5.02
C ASN A 86 -4.43 -4.76 -4.90
N VAL A 87 -3.75 -3.60 -4.96
CA VAL A 87 -4.42 -2.30 -4.98
C VAL A 87 -5.30 -2.16 -6.22
N LEU A 88 -4.79 -2.55 -7.40
CA LEU A 88 -5.53 -2.40 -8.65
C LEU A 88 -6.72 -3.36 -8.77
N ARG A 89 -6.76 -4.45 -8.00
CA ARG A 89 -7.95 -5.31 -7.89
C ARG A 89 -9.15 -4.62 -7.24
N LEU A 90 -8.97 -3.45 -6.64
CA LEU A 90 -10.09 -2.61 -6.21
C LEU A 90 -10.82 -1.97 -7.39
N VAL A 91 -10.11 -1.73 -8.50
CA VAL A 91 -10.66 -1.14 -9.73
C VAL A 91 -11.38 -2.24 -10.52
N GLN A 92 -12.68 -2.03 -10.73
CA GLN A 92 -13.58 -2.99 -11.38
C GLN A 92 -13.51 -2.90 -12.91
N PRO A 93 -13.90 -3.96 -13.64
CA PRO A 93 -14.06 -3.89 -15.09
C PRO A 93 -15.00 -2.75 -15.51
N GLY A 94 -14.61 -1.98 -16.53
CA GLY A 94 -15.29 -0.76 -16.99
C GLY A 94 -14.85 0.53 -16.31
N GLN A 95 -14.08 0.45 -15.22
CA GLN A 95 -13.47 1.61 -14.57
C GLN A 95 -12.10 1.94 -15.16
N HIS A 96 -11.62 3.14 -14.84
CA HIS A 96 -10.43 3.73 -15.42
C HIS A 96 -9.39 4.10 -14.34
N VAL A 97 -8.11 3.94 -14.68
CA VAL A 97 -6.95 4.40 -13.90
C VAL A 97 -6.20 5.46 -14.70
N LEU A 98 -6.02 6.65 -14.11
CA LEU A 98 -5.16 7.69 -14.68
C LEU A 98 -3.75 7.56 -14.09
N SER A 99 -2.77 7.16 -14.88
CA SER A 99 -1.39 6.92 -14.44
C SER A 99 -0.43 8.00 -14.91
N GLY A 100 0.68 8.18 -14.20
CA GLY A 100 1.82 8.92 -14.72
C GLY A 100 2.37 8.31 -16.01
N ASP A 101 2.83 9.16 -16.93
CA ASP A 101 3.50 8.76 -18.18
C ASP A 101 4.92 8.21 -17.96
N ASP A 102 5.53 8.55 -16.82
CA ASP A 102 6.80 8.02 -16.32
C ASP A 102 6.60 7.29 -15.00
N VAL A 103 6.59 5.96 -15.08
CA VAL A 103 6.44 5.04 -13.93
C VAL A 103 7.39 3.87 -14.12
N TYR A 104 7.67 3.13 -13.04
CA TYR A 104 8.41 1.88 -13.13
C TYR A 104 7.85 0.98 -14.25
N GLY A 105 8.70 0.52 -15.17
CA GLY A 105 8.26 -0.23 -16.34
C GLY A 105 7.50 -1.54 -16.04
N GLY A 106 7.69 -2.12 -14.85
CA GLY A 106 6.87 -3.26 -14.39
C GLY A 106 5.43 -2.86 -14.07
N THR A 107 5.20 -1.65 -13.56
CA THR A 107 3.87 -1.04 -13.33
C THR A 107 3.14 -0.91 -14.65
N TYR A 108 3.76 -0.25 -15.65
CA TYR A 108 3.17 -0.11 -16.98
C TYR A 108 2.85 -1.47 -17.63
N ARG A 109 3.78 -2.43 -17.52
CA ARG A 109 3.58 -3.79 -18.06
C ARG A 109 2.40 -4.51 -17.40
N LEU A 110 2.25 -4.41 -16.08
CA LEU A 110 1.12 -4.97 -15.36
C LEU A 110 -0.20 -4.35 -15.84
N PHE A 111 -0.24 -3.02 -16.03
CA PHE A 111 -1.45 -2.31 -16.46
C PHE A 111 -1.88 -2.76 -17.85
N GLN A 112 -0.96 -2.71 -18.82
CA GLN A 112 -1.27 -2.94 -20.23
C GLN A 112 -1.37 -4.42 -20.62
N GLN A 113 -0.49 -5.27 -20.10
CA GLN A 113 -0.40 -6.66 -20.56
C GLN A 113 -1.23 -7.63 -19.70
N VAL A 114 -1.72 -7.18 -18.54
CA VAL A 114 -2.52 -8.02 -17.64
C VAL A 114 -3.86 -7.36 -17.39
N LEU A 115 -3.90 -6.18 -16.75
CA LEU A 115 -5.13 -5.59 -16.22
C LEU A 115 -6.05 -5.01 -17.30
N ALA A 116 -5.52 -4.49 -18.39
CA ALA A 116 -6.32 -4.04 -19.53
C ALA A 116 -7.17 -5.20 -20.11
N GLY A 117 -6.63 -6.42 -20.11
CA GLY A 117 -7.35 -7.63 -20.52
C GLY A 117 -8.49 -8.03 -19.58
N TYR A 118 -8.50 -7.52 -18.33
CA TYR A 118 -9.60 -7.70 -17.37
C TYR A 118 -10.65 -6.59 -17.45
N GLY A 119 -10.55 -5.69 -18.44
CA GLY A 119 -11.54 -4.64 -18.68
C GLY A 119 -11.30 -3.34 -17.92
N VAL A 120 -10.11 -3.14 -17.34
CA VAL A 120 -9.73 -1.84 -16.73
C VAL A 120 -9.15 -0.93 -17.81
N GLY A 121 -9.63 0.31 -17.87
CA GLY A 121 -9.11 1.36 -18.76
C GLY A 121 -7.91 2.07 -18.16
N PHE A 122 -6.96 2.52 -18.99
CA PHE A 122 -5.77 3.25 -18.55
C PHE A 122 -5.49 4.45 -19.46
N SER A 123 -5.19 5.59 -18.87
CA SER A 123 -4.62 6.77 -19.55
C SER A 123 -3.32 7.17 -18.87
N TYR A 124 -2.44 7.84 -19.61
CA TYR A 124 -1.11 8.23 -19.15
C TYR A 124 -0.92 9.73 -19.36
N VAL A 125 -0.47 10.44 -18.33
CA VAL A 125 -0.27 11.89 -18.35
C VAL A 125 0.99 12.29 -17.60
N ASP A 126 1.60 13.42 -17.99
CA ASP A 126 2.65 14.03 -17.19
C ASP A 126 2.05 14.57 -15.88
N MET A 127 2.30 13.86 -14.78
CA MET A 127 1.77 14.21 -13.45
C MET A 127 2.39 15.49 -12.88
N SER A 128 3.50 15.99 -13.45
CA SER A 128 4.06 17.28 -13.05
C SER A 128 3.23 18.47 -13.58
N ASP A 129 2.36 18.25 -14.57
CA ASP A 129 1.39 19.23 -15.06
C ASP A 129 -0.01 18.94 -14.49
N VAL A 130 -0.34 19.60 -13.39
CA VAL A 130 -1.64 19.52 -12.71
C VAL A 130 -2.81 19.85 -13.66
N THR A 131 -2.60 20.72 -14.66
CA THR A 131 -3.65 21.06 -15.65
C THR A 131 -3.90 19.89 -16.59
N ALA A 132 -2.84 19.20 -17.01
CA ALA A 132 -2.95 17.99 -17.82
C ALA A 132 -3.66 16.87 -17.05
N VAL A 133 -3.37 16.71 -15.76
CA VAL A 133 -4.06 15.76 -14.88
C VAL A 133 -5.56 16.06 -14.81
N ALA A 134 -5.93 17.32 -14.57
CA ALA A 134 -7.33 17.75 -14.51
C ALA A 134 -8.07 17.54 -15.83
N ALA A 135 -7.38 17.67 -16.97
CA ALA A 135 -7.96 17.44 -18.29
C ALA A 135 -8.10 15.96 -18.66
N ALA A 136 -7.28 15.08 -18.06
CA ALA A 136 -7.23 13.65 -18.39
C ALA A 136 -8.15 12.78 -17.52
N ILE A 137 -8.67 13.31 -16.41
CA ILE A 137 -9.62 12.60 -15.56
C ILE A 137 -10.96 12.40 -16.31
N GLN A 138 -11.57 11.23 -16.12
CA GLN A 138 -12.78 10.79 -16.81
C GLN A 138 -13.89 10.50 -15.79
N PRO A 139 -15.17 10.50 -16.20
CA PRO A 139 -16.29 10.19 -15.30
C PRO A 139 -16.22 8.79 -14.66
N ASN A 140 -15.46 7.86 -15.24
CA ASN A 140 -15.24 6.51 -14.71
C ASN A 140 -13.82 6.31 -14.14
N THR A 141 -13.03 7.37 -13.94
CA THR A 141 -11.73 7.27 -13.23
C THR A 141 -11.98 6.91 -11.78
N GLN A 142 -11.41 5.79 -11.32
CA GLN A 142 -11.52 5.31 -9.95
C GLN A 142 -10.22 5.49 -9.15
N LEU A 143 -9.08 5.57 -9.84
CA LEU A 143 -7.76 5.68 -9.24
C LEU A 143 -6.85 6.58 -10.07
N VAL A 144 -6.08 7.44 -9.42
CA VAL A 144 -4.99 8.23 -10.00
C VAL A 144 -3.66 7.69 -9.48
N TRP A 145 -2.85 7.07 -10.34
CA TRP A 145 -1.60 6.42 -9.97
C TRP A 145 -0.38 7.30 -10.28
N LEU A 146 0.37 7.72 -9.26
CA LEU A 146 1.58 8.54 -9.42
C LEU A 146 2.83 7.92 -8.79
N GLU A 147 4.00 8.31 -9.29
CA GLU A 147 5.31 8.05 -8.67
C GLU A 147 6.02 9.39 -8.50
N THR A 148 6.60 9.66 -7.32
CA THR A 148 7.40 10.87 -7.12
C THR A 148 8.52 10.64 -6.09
N PRO A 149 9.79 10.89 -6.45
CA PRO A 149 10.29 11.13 -7.80
C PRO A 149 10.01 9.93 -8.73
N THR A 150 9.71 10.19 -10.00
CA THR A 150 9.47 9.12 -10.98
C THR A 150 10.72 8.31 -11.29
N ASN A 151 10.57 7.06 -11.72
CA ASN A 151 11.66 6.23 -12.20
C ASN A 151 11.60 6.07 -13.73
N PRO A 152 12.63 6.47 -14.51
CA PRO A 152 13.95 6.93 -14.08
C PRO A 152 14.13 8.46 -14.11
N MET A 153 13.14 9.23 -14.58
CA MET A 153 13.36 10.65 -14.93
C MET A 153 13.37 11.59 -13.72
N LEU A 154 13.04 11.09 -12.52
CA LEU A 154 12.99 11.85 -11.27
C LEU A 154 12.07 13.09 -11.35
N ARG A 155 11.00 13.00 -12.15
CA ARG A 155 9.98 14.06 -12.20
C ARG A 155 9.28 14.13 -10.85
N LEU A 156 8.94 15.35 -10.44
CA LEU A 156 8.23 15.61 -9.20
C LEU A 156 6.75 15.88 -9.50
N THR A 157 5.89 15.35 -8.64
CA THR A 157 4.45 15.58 -8.69
C THR A 157 4.03 16.28 -7.40
N ASP A 158 3.20 17.31 -7.51
CA ASP A 158 2.53 17.88 -6.34
C ASP A 158 1.42 16.92 -5.89
N ILE A 159 1.71 16.11 -4.88
CA ILE A 159 0.80 15.10 -4.34
C ILE A 159 -0.51 15.74 -3.87
N ALA A 160 -0.44 16.91 -3.21
CA ALA A 160 -1.63 17.56 -2.65
C ALA A 160 -2.54 18.08 -3.78
N ALA A 161 -1.97 18.73 -4.79
CA ALA A 161 -2.75 19.22 -5.93
C ALA A 161 -3.42 18.09 -6.72
N VAL A 162 -2.72 16.97 -6.94
CA VAL A 162 -3.31 15.80 -7.62
C VAL A 162 -4.36 15.12 -6.75
N ALA A 163 -4.15 15.03 -5.43
CA ALA A 163 -5.15 14.50 -4.50
C ALA A 163 -6.45 15.30 -4.53
N GLU A 164 -6.38 16.63 -4.58
CA GLU A 164 -7.57 17.48 -4.71
C GLU A 164 -8.36 17.18 -5.98
N ILE A 165 -7.69 16.98 -7.11
CA ILE A 165 -8.34 16.61 -8.38
C ILE A 165 -8.99 15.23 -8.29
N ALA A 166 -8.27 14.23 -7.75
CA ALA A 166 -8.78 12.87 -7.62
C ALA A 166 -10.03 12.84 -6.73
N HIS A 167 -9.97 13.45 -5.54
CA HIS A 167 -11.08 13.48 -4.60
C HIS A 167 -12.28 14.29 -5.12
N ALA A 168 -12.06 15.36 -5.89
CA ALA A 168 -13.15 16.11 -6.53
C ALA A 168 -13.95 15.28 -7.56
N HIS A 169 -13.42 14.13 -7.98
CA HIS A 169 -14.04 13.19 -8.91
C HIS A 169 -14.38 11.84 -8.25
N ASP A 170 -14.42 11.78 -6.91
CA ASP A 170 -14.65 10.53 -6.15
C ASP A 170 -13.66 9.39 -6.49
N ALA A 171 -12.47 9.75 -6.97
CA ALA A 171 -11.38 8.82 -7.27
C ALA A 171 -10.39 8.74 -6.09
N TRP A 172 -9.73 7.59 -5.96
CA TRP A 172 -8.59 7.44 -5.07
C TRP A 172 -7.32 8.03 -5.69
N LEU A 173 -6.37 8.41 -4.84
CA LEU A 173 -4.97 8.65 -5.19
C LEU A 173 -4.13 7.49 -4.66
#